data_AF-A0A356N991-F1
#
_entry.id   AF-A0A356N991-F1
#
_cell.length_a   1.000
_cell.length_b   1.000
_cell.length_c   1.000
_cell.angle_alpha   90.00
_cell.angle_beta   90.00
_cell.angle_gamma   90.00
#
_symmetry.space_group_name_H-M   'P 1'
#
loop_
_entity.id
_entity.type
_entity.pdbx_description
1 polymer ?
#
loop_
_entity_poly.entity_id
_entity_poly.type
_entity_poly.pdbx_seq_one_letter_code
_entity_poly.pdbx_strand_id
1 'polypeptide(L)'
;MITWFEIILEAFDSVGTELSLNEIYRRVYELVDSKYPYKASTNMESTIRYNLEVHSNNSDAFKGDHYFEMSRGKGKGYWRRVQ
;
A
#
# COMPACT_ATOMS: atom_id res chain seq x y z
N MET A 1 -13.92 7.70 9.58
CA MET A 1 -12.48 7.94 9.84
C MET A 1 -11.72 7.14 8.80
N ILE A 2 -10.80 7.75 8.05
CA ILE A 2 -10.06 7.02 7.02
C ILE A 2 -9.25 5.86 7.61
N THR A 3 -9.13 4.76 6.90
CA THR A 3 -8.33 3.59 7.22
C THR A 3 -6.95 3.66 6.59
N TRP A 4 -6.01 2.83 7.05
CA TRP A 4 -4.71 2.71 6.38
C TRP A 4 -4.83 2.18 4.96
N PHE A 5 -5.73 1.24 4.74
CA PHE A 5 -6.02 0.68 3.43
C PHE A 5 -6.48 1.76 2.43
N GLU A 6 -7.42 2.62 2.82
CA GLU A 6 -7.88 3.74 1.98
C GLU A 6 -6.77 4.75 1.67
N ILE A 7 -5.90 5.07 2.63
CA ILE A 7 -4.73 5.94 2.38
C ILE A 7 -3.77 5.31 1.38
N ILE A 8 -3.53 4.00 1.48
CA ILE A 8 -2.66 3.27 0.55
C ILE A 8 -3.29 3.26 -0.84
N LEU A 9 -4.61 3.04 -0.96
CA LEU A 9 -5.30 3.15 -2.24
C LEU A 9 -5.16 4.55 -2.86
N GLU A 10 -5.27 5.60 -2.04
CA GLU A 10 -5.05 6.99 -2.49
C GLU A 10 -3.61 7.21 -2.96
N ALA A 11 -2.60 6.59 -2.32
CA ALA A 11 -1.20 6.69 -2.75
C ALA A 11 -0.95 6.10 -4.15
N PHE A 12 -1.71 5.07 -4.54
CA PHE A 12 -1.68 4.50 -5.89
C PHE A 12 -2.45 5.33 -6.92
N ASP A 13 -3.29 6.28 -6.48
CA ASP A 13 -4.12 7.17 -7.32
C ASP A 13 -5.16 6.40 -8.16
N SER A 14 -4.73 5.64 -9.16
CA SER A 14 -5.58 4.90 -10.10
C SER A 14 -5.19 3.42 -10.27
N VAL A 15 -6.14 2.61 -10.75
CA VAL A 15 -5.93 1.19 -11.09
C VAL A 15 -4.90 1.08 -12.22
N GLY A 16 -4.01 0.08 -12.11
CA GLY A 16 -2.91 -0.16 -13.06
C GLY A 16 -1.62 0.55 -12.68
N THR A 17 -1.65 1.51 -11.75
CA THR A 17 -0.46 2.20 -11.25
C THR A 17 0.48 1.21 -10.57
N GLU A 18 1.73 1.19 -11.04
CA GLU A 18 2.83 0.43 -10.44
C GLU A 18 3.75 1.37 -9.67
N LEU A 19 4.09 1.00 -8.44
CA LEU A 19 4.99 1.75 -7.57
C LEU A 19 6.01 0.82 -6.93
N SER A 20 7.23 1.31 -6.73
CA SER A 20 8.17 0.69 -5.82
C SER A 20 7.72 0.89 -4.37
N LEU A 21 8.12 -0.01 -3.49
CA LEU A 21 7.79 0.04 -2.06
C LEU A 21 8.23 1.36 -1.40
N ASN A 22 9.39 1.90 -1.82
CA ASN A 22 9.89 3.19 -1.35
C ASN A 22 9.00 4.35 -1.82
N GLU A 23 8.47 4.32 -3.04
CA GLU A 23 7.52 5.33 -3.53
C GLU A 23 6.20 5.26 -2.79
N ILE A 24 5.72 4.06 -2.47
CA ILE A 24 4.51 3.87 -1.66
C ILE A 24 4.70 4.51 -0.29
N TYR A 25 5.81 4.25 0.39
CA TYR A 25 6.10 4.88 1.69
C TYR A 25 6.11 6.40 1.58
N ARG A 26 6.85 6.95 0.61
CA ARG A 26 6.93 8.40 0.41
C ARG A 26 5.54 9.02 0.21
N ARG A 27 4.74 8.46 -0.71
CA ARG A 27 3.39 8.99 -1.01
C ARG A 27 2.45 8.87 0.18
N VAL A 28 2.47 7.74 0.89
CA VAL A 28 1.65 7.57 2.10
C VAL A 28 2.08 8.55 3.19
N TYR A 29 3.38 8.83 3.33
CA TYR A 29 3.90 9.79 4.31
C TYR A 29 3.46 11.20 3.97
N GLU A 30 3.54 11.60 2.69
CA GLU A 30 3.03 12.88 2.20
C GLU A 30 1.51 13.03 2.46
N LEU A 31 0.72 11.99 2.23
CA LEU A 31 -0.72 12.00 2.51
C LEU A 31 -1.02 12.11 4.01
N VAL A 32 -0.28 11.38 4.85
CA VAL A 32 -0.46 11.44 6.30
C VAL A 32 -0.05 12.82 6.83
N ASP A 33 1.08 13.36 6.41
CA ASP A 33 1.55 14.68 6.87
C ASP A 33 0.59 15.80 6.45
N SER A 34 0.12 15.78 5.19
CA SER A 34 -0.68 16.88 4.62
C SER A 34 -2.19 16.78 4.88
N LYS A 35 -2.77 15.57 4.84
CA LYS A 35 -4.24 15.37 4.90
C LYS A 35 -4.70 14.62 6.15
N TYR A 36 -3.89 13.69 6.65
CA TYR A 36 -4.29 12.79 7.74
C TYR A 36 -3.30 12.78 8.92
N PRO A 37 -2.91 13.93 9.49
CA PRO A 37 -1.81 14.00 10.46
C PRO A 37 -2.07 13.19 11.73
N TYR A 38 -3.34 12.99 12.08
CA TYR A 38 -3.76 12.14 13.21
C TYR A 38 -3.46 10.64 13.02
N LYS A 39 -3.06 10.21 11.81
CA LYS A 39 -2.62 8.84 11.52
C LYS A 39 -1.12 8.62 11.71
N ALA A 40 -0.33 9.68 11.88
CA ALA A 40 1.12 9.56 12.02
C ALA A 40 1.47 8.59 13.17
N SER A 41 2.32 7.61 12.87
CA SER A 41 2.75 6.58 13.83
C SER A 41 4.17 6.10 13.52
N THR A 42 4.81 5.44 14.48
CA THR A 42 6.17 4.89 14.27
C THR A 42 6.19 3.59 13.46
N ASN A 43 5.02 2.98 13.21
CA ASN A 43 4.89 1.67 12.57
C ASN A 43 4.23 1.74 11.18
N MET A 44 4.26 2.91 10.53
CA MET A 44 3.61 3.14 9.24
C MET A 44 4.09 2.17 8.16
N GLU A 45 5.40 1.99 7.97
CA GLU A 45 5.90 1.09 6.93
C GLU A 45 5.44 -0.36 7.12
N SER A 46 5.49 -0.88 8.36
CA SER A 46 5.02 -2.23 8.66
C SER A 46 3.52 -2.36 8.42
N THR A 47 2.76 -1.31 8.72
CA THR A 47 1.32 -1.25 8.43
C THR A 47 1.05 -1.23 6.93
N ILE A 48 1.84 -0.47 6.16
CA ILE A 48 1.76 -0.41 4.70
C ILE A 48 2.07 -1.79 4.10
N ARG A 49 3.19 -2.41 4.48
CA ARG A 49 3.56 -3.76 4.04
C ARG A 49 2.46 -4.78 4.34
N TYR A 50 1.95 -4.80 5.57
CA TYR A 50 0.85 -5.69 5.95
C TYR A 50 -0.37 -5.51 5.05
N ASN A 51 -0.80 -4.26 4.80
CA ASN A 51 -1.96 -4.00 3.96
C ASN A 51 -1.73 -4.39 2.50
N LEU A 52 -0.52 -4.19 1.96
CA LEU A 52 -0.18 -4.67 0.62
C LEU A 52 -0.23 -6.20 0.56
N GLU A 53 0.36 -6.88 1.53
CA GLU A 53 0.49 -8.34 1.55
C GLU A 53 -0.85 -9.06 1.74
N VAL A 54 -1.72 -8.60 2.64
CA VAL A 54 -3.00 -9.28 2.88
C VAL A 54 -4.02 -9.07 1.76
N HIS A 55 -3.81 -8.05 0.91
CA HIS A 55 -4.66 -7.76 -0.25
C HIS A 55 -3.99 -8.09 -1.59
N SER A 56 -2.96 -8.95 -1.57
CA SER A 56 -2.23 -9.37 -2.77
C SER A 56 -2.33 -10.86 -2.99
N ASN A 57 -2.93 -11.29 -4.10
CA ASN A 57 -3.22 -12.71 -4.36
C ASN A 57 -1.95 -13.58 -4.50
N ASN A 58 -0.82 -12.95 -4.83
CA ASN A 58 0.47 -13.61 -4.98
C ASN A 58 1.35 -13.49 -3.72
N SER A 59 0.79 -13.01 -2.62
CA SER A 59 1.39 -12.99 -1.28
C SER A 59 0.97 -14.22 -0.48
N ASP A 60 1.89 -14.75 0.33
CA ASP A 60 1.58 -15.86 1.25
C ASP A 60 0.58 -15.45 2.35
N ALA A 61 0.43 -14.15 2.61
CA ALA A 61 -0.42 -13.60 3.66
C ALA A 61 -1.82 -13.17 3.15
N PHE A 62 -2.18 -13.51 1.92
CA PHE A 62 -3.44 -13.11 1.29
C PHE A 62 -4.69 -13.49 2.12
N LYS A 63 -5.62 -12.55 2.31
CA LYS A 63 -6.83 -12.71 3.13
C LYS A 63 -8.16 -12.49 2.39
N GLY A 64 -8.17 -12.53 1.06
CA GLY A 64 -9.40 -12.67 0.27
C GLY A 64 -9.62 -11.54 -0.75
N ASP A 65 -9.56 -10.28 -0.34
CA ASP A 65 -9.80 -9.18 -1.27
C ASP A 65 -8.52 -8.78 -2.01
N HIS A 66 -8.58 -8.75 -3.34
CA HIS A 66 -7.42 -8.55 -4.21
C HIS A 66 -7.38 -7.12 -4.76
N TYR A 67 -6.56 -6.27 -4.14
CA TYR A 67 -6.37 -4.87 -4.55
C TYR A 67 -4.97 -4.56 -5.05
N PHE A 68 -3.98 -5.36 -4.67
CA PHE A 68 -2.59 -5.18 -5.05
C PHE A 68 -1.98 -6.46 -5.61
N GLU A 69 -0.91 -6.34 -6.38
CA GLU A 69 -0.14 -7.47 -6.85
C GLU A 69 1.36 -7.16 -6.86
N MET A 70 2.21 -8.11 -6.48
CA MET A 70 3.67 -7.99 -6.66
C MET A 70 4.04 -8.07 -8.15
N SER A 71 4.02 -6.94 -8.86
CA SER A 71 4.04 -6.88 -10.32
C SER A 71 5.31 -7.39 -10.99
N ARG A 72 6.43 -7.41 -10.25
CA ARG A 72 7.74 -7.94 -10.74
C ARG A 72 8.16 -9.24 -10.05
N GLY A 73 7.24 -9.88 -9.34
CA GLY A 73 7.50 -11.08 -8.57
C GLY A 73 7.91 -10.81 -7.12
N LYS A 74 7.83 -11.85 -6.30
CA LYS A 74 8.02 -11.80 -4.85
C LYS A 74 9.39 -11.27 -4.47
N GLY A 75 9.43 -10.37 -3.48
CA GLY A 75 10.66 -9.79 -2.94
C GLY A 75 11.34 -8.75 -3.83
N LYS A 76 10.76 -8.39 -4.99
CA LYS A 76 11.31 -7.31 -5.85
C LYS A 76 10.91 -5.90 -5.41
N GLY A 77 9.93 -5.79 -4.52
CA GLY A 77 9.52 -4.50 -3.95
C GLY A 77 8.75 -3.61 -4.93
N TYR A 78 8.11 -4.19 -5.96
CA TYR A 78 7.22 -3.47 -6.88
C TYR A 78 5.82 -4.02 -6.72
N TRP A 79 4.87 -3.10 -6.63
CA TRP A 79 3.47 -3.38 -6.39
C TRP A 79 2.62 -2.65 -7.43
N ARG A 80 1.56 -3.29 -7.88
CA ARG A 80 0.57 -2.67 -8.76
C ARG A 80 -0.80 -2.70 -8.12
N ARG A 81 -1.58 -1.64 -8.28
CA ARG A 81 -3.00 -1.63 -7.90
C ARG A 81 -3.84 -2.29 -9.00
N VAL A 82 -4.73 -3.20 -8.64
CA VAL A 82 -5.55 -3.98 -9.60
C VAL A 82 -7.05 -3.73 -9.51
N GLN A 83 -7.54 -3.02 -8.48
CA GLN A 83 -8.95 -2.70 -8.27
C GLN A 83 -9.14 -1.35 -7.57
#